data_AF-A0A2N2EJY9-F1
#
_entry.id   AF-A0A2N2EJY9-F1
#
_cell.length_a   1.000
_cell.length_b   1.000
_cell.length_c   1.000
_cell.angle_alpha   90.00
_cell.angle_beta   90.00
_cell.angle_gamma   90.00
#
_symmetry.space_group_name_H-M   'P 1'
#
loop_
_entity.id
_entity.type
_entity.pdbx_description
1 polymer ?
#
loop_
_entity_poly.entity_id
_entity_poly.type
_entity_poly.pdbx_seq_one_letter_code
_entity_poly.pdbx_strand_id
1 'polypeptide(L)' 'MKKLPSSEILSISNLILMETTGLAMAKAGVNVITDEQLKAQAKSGITAGEMRIKGLQQFIIENNVIHQEDEGGSTYE' A
#
# COMPACT_ATOMS: atom_id res chain seq x y z
N MET A 1 19.00 -3.73 0.78
CA MET A 1 18.01 -3.28 -0.24
C MET A 1 18.40 -1.88 -0.71
N LYS A 2 17.92 -1.37 -1.85
CA LYS A 2 18.34 -0.06 -2.41
C LYS A 2 17.40 1.07 -1.97
N LYS A 3 17.91 2.29 -1.82
CA LYS A 3 17.12 3.49 -1.52
C LYS A 3 16.14 3.70 -2.65
N LEU A 4 14.85 3.85 -2.33
CA LEU A 4 13.86 4.12 -3.36
C LEU A 4 14.12 5.52 -3.94
N PRO A 5 14.37 5.65 -5.25
CA PRO A 5 14.43 6.96 -5.89
C PRO A 5 13.06 7.64 -5.79
N SER A 6 13.04 8.97 -5.81
CA SER A 6 11.81 9.76 -5.69
C SER A 6 10.75 9.39 -6.75
N SER A 7 11.18 8.95 -7.94
CA SER A 7 10.29 8.46 -9.00
C SER A 7 9.56 7.16 -8.63
N GLU A 8 10.21 6.24 -7.91
CA GLU A 8 9.58 5.01 -7.43
C GLU A 8 8.63 5.30 -6.28
N ILE A 9 9.01 6.18 -5.35
CA ILE A 9 8.13 6.64 -4.25
C ILE A 9 6.86 7.29 -4.82
N LEU A 10 7.00 8.15 -5.83
CA LEU A 10 5.87 8.78 -6.50
C LEU A 10 4.98 7.74 -7.19
N SER A 11 5.58 6.77 -7.89
CA SER A 11 4.84 5.70 -8.57
C SER A 11 4.04 4.84 -7.59
N ILE A 12 4.64 4.45 -6.46
CA ILE A 12 3.97 3.66 -5.42
C ILE A 12 2.86 4.49 -4.74
N SER A 13 3.09 5.78 -4.52
CA SER A 13 2.08 6.69 -3.96
C SER A 13 0.85 6.80 -4.87
N ASN A 14 1.05 6.85 -6.19
CA ASN A 14 -0.05 6.83 -7.16
C ASN A 14 -0.82 5.51 -7.13
N LEU A 15 -0.13 4.36 -6.97
CA LEU A 15 -0.78 3.06 -6.81
C LEU A 15 -1.64 3.01 -5.54
N ILE A 16 -1.11 3.51 -4.42
CA ILE A 16 -1.85 3.60 -3.15
C ILE A 16 -3.11 4.46 -3.32
N LEU A 17 -3.00 5.61 -3.99
CA LEU A 17 -4.13 6.50 -4.25
C LEU A 17 -5.22 5.81 -5.10
N MET A 18 -4.81 5.13 -6.18
CA MET A 18 -5.72 4.40 -7.05
C MET A 18 -6.45 3.29 -6.29
N GLU A 19 -5.72 2.48 -5.52
CA GLU A 19 -6.28 1.38 -4.72
C GLU A 19 -7.23 1.91 -3.64
N THR A 20 -6.86 3.00 -2.97
CA THR A 20 -7.70 3.66 -1.94
C THR A 20 -9.02 4.15 -2.53
N THR A 21 -8.96 4.77 -3.71
CA THR A 21 -10.15 5.24 -4.42
C THR A 21 -11.06 4.09 -4.83
N GLY A 22 -10.48 3.01 -5.39
CA GLY A 22 -11.23 1.80 -5.73
C GLY A 22 -11.88 1.13 -4.52
N LEU A 23 -11.18 1.07 -3.39
CA LEU A 23 -11.71 0.56 -2.12
C LEU A 23 -12.87 1.36 -1.58
N ALA A 24 -12.82 2.70 -1.66
CA ALA A 24 -13.92 3.55 -1.24
C ALA A 24 -15.20 3.22 -2.03
N MET A 25 -15.07 3.05 -3.35
CA MET A 25 -16.18 2.65 -4.23
C MET A 25 -16.69 1.24 -3.89
N ALA A 26 -15.79 0.27 -3.71
CA ALA A 26 -16.16 -1.10 -3.37
C ALA A 26 -16.90 -1.18 -2.02
N LYS A 27 -16.42 -0.47 -0.99
CA LYS A 27 -17.05 -0.41 0.33
C LYS A 27 -18.42 0.26 0.29
N ALA A 28 -18.60 1.29 -0.53
CA ALA A 28 -19.90 1.92 -0.72
C ALA A 28 -20.90 0.96 -1.40
N GLY A 29 -20.44 0.19 -2.39
CA GLY A 29 -21.28 -0.72 -3.18
C GLY A 29 -21.57 -2.07 -2.55
N VAL A 30 -20.73 -2.58 -1.64
CA VAL A 30 -20.86 -3.98 -1.15
C VAL A 30 -22.20 -4.27 -0.46
N ASN A 31 -22.85 -3.25 0.11
CA ASN A 31 -24.12 -3.40 0.81
C ASN A 31 -25.33 -3.52 -0.12
N VAL A 32 -25.22 -3.08 -1.38
CA VAL A 32 -26.30 -3.23 -2.37
C VAL A 32 -26.31 -4.60 -3.05
N ILE A 33 -25.26 -5.40 -2.83
CA ILE A 33 -25.17 -6.79 -3.34
C ILE A 33 -26.09 -7.68 -2.50
N THR A 34 -27.10 -8.25 -3.16
CA THR A 34 -28.09 -9.16 -2.54
C THR A 34 -27.70 -10.62 -2.61
N ASP A 35 -26.91 -11.01 -3.62
CA ASP A 35 -26.36 -12.36 -3.71
C ASP A 35 -25.27 -12.55 -2.65
N GLU A 36 -25.49 -13.45 -1.69
CA GLU A 36 -24.61 -13.63 -0.54
C GLU A 36 -23.23 -14.17 -0.94
N GLN A 37 -23.15 -15.01 -1.97
CA GLN A 37 -21.86 -15.53 -2.45
C GLN A 37 -21.04 -14.42 -3.10
N LEU A 38 -21.67 -13.60 -3.95
CA LEU A 38 -21.05 -12.44 -4.58
C LEU A 38 -20.63 -11.40 -3.53
N LYS A 39 -21.45 -11.19 -2.50
CA LYS A 39 -21.14 -10.27 -1.39
C LYS A 39 -19.94 -10.76 -0.58
N ALA A 40 -19.84 -12.05 -0.31
CA ALA A 40 -18.69 -12.65 0.35
C ALA A 40 -17.41 -12.49 -0.47
N GLN A 41 -17.48 -12.72 -1.79
CA GLN A 41 -16.34 -12.49 -2.71
C GLN A 41 -15.93 -11.02 -2.75
N ALA A 42 -16.90 -10.09 -2.81
CA ALA A 42 -16.63 -8.65 -2.79
C ALA A 42 -15.95 -8.21 -1.47
N LYS A 43 -16.40 -8.73 -0.32
CA LYS A 43 -15.75 -8.49 0.97
C LYS A 43 -14.31 -9.03 1.01
N SER A 44 -14.08 -10.23 0.46
CA SER A 44 -12.73 -10.79 0.33
C SER A 44 -11.83 -9.90 -0.53
N GLY A 45 -12.36 -9.38 -1.65
CA GLY A 45 -11.66 -8.44 -2.51
C GLY A 45 -11.32 -7.12 -1.81
N ILE A 46 -12.23 -6.58 -1.00
CA ILE A 46 -12.00 -5.40 -0.16
C ILE A 46 -10.85 -5.66 0.82
N THR A 47 -10.90 -6.77 1.56
CA THR A 47 -9.82 -7.13 2.50
C THR A 47 -8.48 -7.29 1.78
N ALA A 48 -8.46 -7.91 0.60
CA ALA A 48 -7.26 -8.04 -0.20
C ALA A 48 -6.69 -6.69 -0.65
N GLY A 49 -7.56 -5.73 -1.01
CA GLY A 49 -7.13 -4.36 -1.33
C GLY A 49 -6.53 -3.63 -0.13
N GLU A 50 -7.13 -3.77 1.05
CA GLU A 50 -6.59 -3.19 2.29
C GLU A 50 -5.19 -3.73 2.60
N MET A 51 -5.00 -5.04 2.41
CA MET A 51 -3.68 -5.66 2.56
C MET A 51 -2.66 -5.14 1.54
N ARG A 52 -3.07 -4.92 0.28
CA ARG A 52 -2.19 -4.32 -0.74
C ARG A 52 -1.74 -2.91 -0.35
N ILE A 53 -2.68 -2.04 0.07
CA ILE A 53 -2.33 -0.69 0.53
C ILE A 53 -1.31 -0.75 1.66
N LYS A 54 -1.59 -1.57 2.68
CA LYS A 54 -0.69 -1.71 3.83
C LYS A 54 0.70 -2.22 3.43
N GLY A 55 0.76 -3.21 2.53
CA GLY A 55 2.03 -3.73 2.02
C GLY A 55 2.84 -2.69 1.26
N LEU A 56 2.20 -1.88 0.40
CA LEU A 56 2.87 -0.81 -0.34
C LEU A 56 3.37 0.31 0.59
N GLN A 57 2.58 0.69 1.59
CA GLN A 57 3.00 1.66 2.62
C GLN A 57 4.20 1.14 3.41
N GLN A 58 4.15 -0.11 3.86
CA GLN A 58 5.23 -0.75 4.60
C GLN A 58 6.51 -0.83 3.77
N PHE A 59 6.40 -1.18 2.49
CA PHE A 59 7.53 -1.22 1.58
C PHE A 59 8.24 0.13 1.43
N ILE A 60 7.50 1.24 1.33
CA ILE A 60 8.09 2.59 1.32
C ILE A 60 8.84 2.87 2.64
N ILE A 61 8.20 2.58 3.77
CA ILE A 61 8.77 2.84 5.11
C ILE A 61 10.07 2.08 5.30
N GLU A 62 10.07 0.77 5.04
CA GLU A 62 11.24 -0.10 5.21
C GLU A 62 12.41 0.36 4.34
N ASN A 63 12.18 0.67 3.06
CA ASN A 63 13.26 1.11 2.18
C ASN A 63 13.71 2.56 2.41
N ASN A 64 12.96 3.38 3.17
CA ASN A 64 13.41 4.71 3.55
C ASN A 64 14.11 4.74 4.92
N VAL A 65 13.78 3.82 5.84
CA VAL A 65 14.42 3.69 7.16
C VAL A 65 15.75 2.96 7.07
N ILE A 66 15.83 1.85 6.34
CA ILE A 66 17.06 1.05 6.20
C ILE A 66 18.23 1.93 5.69
N HIS A 67 17.95 2.94 4.87
CA HIS A 67 18.96 3.86 4.35
C HIS A 67 19.30 5.03 5.27
N GLN A 68 18.45 5.36 6.25
CA GLN A 68 18.79 6.39 7.25
C GLN A 68 19.80 5.86 8.28
N GLU A 69 19.76 4.57 8.59
CA GLU A 69 20.71 3.92 9.51
C GLU A 69 22.10 3.75 8.88
N ASP A 70 22.18 3.55 7.56
CA ASP A 70 23.44 3.39 6.82
C ASP A 70 24.26 4.69 6.69
N GLU A 71 23.64 5.88 6.85
CA GLU A 71 24.32 7.18 6.77
C GLU A 71 24.94 7.62 8.13
N GLY A 72 24.84 6.81 9.19
CA GLY A 72 25.36 7.10 10.55
C GLY A 72 26.79 6.62 10.85
N GLY A 73 27.52 6.10 9.87
CA GLY A 73 28.80 5.40 10.08
C GLY A 73 30.00 5.95 9.30
N SER A 74 30.34 7.24 9.44
CA SER A 74 31.70 7.71 9.07
C SER A 74 32.05 9.05 9.71
N THR A 75 32.43 8.99 10.99
CA THR A 75 33.48 9.81 11.63
C THR A 75 33.92 8.91 12.79
N TYR A 76 35.14 8.39 12.86
CA TYR A 76 36.36 9.10 13.20
C TYR A 76 37.59 8.47 12.51
N GLU A 77 38.60 9.32 12.33
CA GLU A 77 39.99 9.05 11.91
C GLU A 77 40.66 7.85 12.59
#